data_AF-A0A9X3DWC7-F1
#
_entry.id   AF-A0A9X3DWC7-F1
#
_cell.length_a   1.000
_cell.length_b   1.000
_cell.length_c   1.000
_cell.angle_alpha   90.00
_cell.angle_beta   90.00
_cell.angle_gamma   90.00
#
_symmetry.space_group_name_H-M   'P 1'
#
loop_
_entity.id
_entity.type
_entity.pdbx_description
1 polymer ?
#
loop_
_entity_poly.entity_id
_entity_poly.type
_entity_poly.pdbx_seq_one_letter_code
_entity_poly.pdbx_strand_id
1 'polypeptide(L)'
;MKKLLQGAVLPFIIFTSGILLLGCNQAIEQSRQQQEFESNETSDQVLNSKSEVTHKTSEDLKSGNLFYIARDVADVQLKTGDYIEKLQQTQSDLQQALQSKDSIVLQQTVKDLSRELQGFNTALISLDLKSQEIDGLRQQVLQSNQQLLNAALLNGEVDISKVDFKKIEQQMNNIQMDMLKLASMMIPNSKDMASSEQS
;
A
#
# COMPACT_ATOMS: atom_id res chain seq x y z
N MET A 1 -41.14 27.81 -36.63
CA MET A 1 -42.30 26.88 -36.73
C MET A 1 -41.82 25.47 -36.38
N LYS A 2 -42.63 24.63 -35.71
CA LYS A 2 -42.42 23.17 -35.46
C LYS A 2 -41.08 22.84 -34.75
N LYS A 3 -40.99 22.44 -33.47
CA LYS A 3 -41.70 21.36 -32.74
C LYS A 3 -41.75 20.03 -33.51
N LEU A 4 -40.69 19.23 -33.37
CA LEU A 4 -40.62 17.77 -33.18
C LEU A 4 -39.30 17.53 -32.39
N LEU A 5 -39.12 16.52 -31.53
CA LEU A 5 -40.05 15.54 -30.96
C LEU A 5 -39.71 15.34 -29.46
N GLN A 6 -40.70 14.95 -28.65
CA GLN A 6 -40.56 14.32 -27.33
C GLN A 6 -40.50 12.80 -27.48
N GLY A 7 -39.89 12.10 -26.51
CA GLY A 7 -40.18 10.68 -26.25
C GLY A 7 -39.13 9.67 -26.70
N ALA A 8 -38.18 9.38 -25.82
CA ALA A 8 -37.48 8.10 -25.77
C ALA A 8 -37.63 7.55 -24.33
N VAL A 9 -38.21 6.36 -24.20
CA VAL A 9 -38.63 5.78 -22.92
C VAL A 9 -37.43 5.12 -22.24
N LEU A 10 -37.19 5.44 -20.97
CA LEU A 10 -36.27 4.69 -20.11
C LEU A 10 -36.89 3.33 -19.75
N PRO A 11 -36.28 2.18 -20.11
CA PRO A 11 -36.66 0.91 -19.52
C PRO A 11 -36.06 0.79 -18.12
N PHE A 12 -36.91 0.68 -17.11
CA PHE A 12 -36.51 0.24 -15.77
C PHE A 12 -36.00 -1.20 -15.86
N ILE A 13 -34.73 -1.43 -15.53
CA ILE A 13 -34.24 -2.75 -15.10
C ILE A 13 -34.14 -2.73 -13.57
N ILE A 14 -35.25 -3.07 -12.92
CA ILE A 14 -35.24 -3.49 -11.52
C ILE A 14 -34.83 -4.97 -11.54
N PHE A 15 -33.55 -5.27 -11.34
CA PHE A 15 -33.10 -6.66 -11.15
C PHE A 15 -33.10 -7.01 -9.67
N THR A 16 -34.20 -7.59 -9.21
CA THR A 16 -34.36 -8.13 -7.85
C THR A 16 -33.88 -9.58 -7.74
N SER A 17 -33.27 -9.88 -6.60
CA SER A 17 -32.95 -11.22 -6.07
C SER A 17 -31.75 -11.95 -6.73
N GLY A 18 -30.98 -12.75 -5.99
CA GLY A 18 -31.25 -13.21 -4.62
C GLY A 18 -30.03 -13.71 -3.82
N ILE A 19 -30.33 -13.95 -2.54
CA ILE A 19 -29.48 -14.44 -1.46
C ILE A 19 -28.89 -15.83 -1.79
N LEU A 20 -27.65 -16.09 -1.35
CA LEU A 20 -27.33 -17.27 -0.52
C LEU A 20 -25.92 -17.17 0.09
N LEU A 21 -25.86 -16.91 1.40
CA LEU A 21 -24.70 -17.15 2.24
C LEU A 21 -24.56 -18.66 2.45
N LEU A 22 -23.54 -19.27 1.86
CA LEU A 22 -23.08 -20.62 2.21
C LEU A 22 -21.58 -20.57 2.47
N GLY A 23 -21.22 -20.19 3.71
CA GLY A 23 -19.86 -20.39 4.20
C GLY A 23 -19.61 -21.89 4.38
N CYS A 24 -18.67 -22.45 3.64
CA CYS A 24 -18.23 -23.83 3.79
C CYS A 24 -17.40 -24.03 5.07
N ASN A 25 -18.03 -23.92 6.24
CA ASN A 25 -17.47 -24.45 7.48
C ASN A 25 -17.82 -25.94 7.58
N GLN A 26 -16.97 -26.80 7.02
CA GLN A 26 -17.07 -28.25 7.18
C GLN A 26 -16.08 -28.75 8.23
N ALA A 27 -16.35 -28.40 9.48
CA ALA A 27 -15.72 -29.07 10.62
C ALA A 27 -16.31 -30.50 10.71
N ILE A 28 -15.51 -31.50 10.37
CA ILE A 28 -15.80 -32.90 10.65
C ILE A 28 -15.09 -33.25 11.95
N GLU A 29 -15.85 -33.38 13.03
CA GLU A 29 -15.40 -34.15 14.18
C GLU A 29 -15.23 -35.63 13.80
N GLN A 30 -14.36 -36.31 14.55
CA GLN A 30 -14.61 -37.61 15.19
C GLN A 30 -13.54 -38.68 14.91
N SER A 31 -12.49 -38.66 15.74
CA SER A 31 -11.89 -39.89 16.25
C SER A 31 -11.30 -39.67 17.65
N ARG A 32 -12.08 -39.97 18.68
CA ARG A 32 -11.54 -40.20 20.03
C ARG A 32 -10.59 -41.40 19.97
N GLN A 33 -9.40 -41.26 20.52
CA GLN A 33 -8.75 -42.38 21.20
C GLN A 33 -8.05 -41.87 22.45
N GLN A 34 -8.51 -42.36 23.60
CA GLN A 34 -7.92 -42.06 24.91
C GLN A 34 -6.62 -42.85 25.06
N GLN A 35 -5.56 -42.19 25.54
CA GLN A 35 -4.59 -42.88 26.40
C GLN A 35 -4.03 -41.88 27.42
N GLU A 36 -4.64 -41.90 28.59
CA GLU A 36 -4.16 -41.26 29.81
C GLU A 36 -3.29 -42.30 30.55
N PHE A 37 -2.09 -41.92 31.00
CA PHE A 37 -1.40 -42.66 32.06
C PHE A 37 -0.47 -41.76 32.87
N GLU A 38 -0.88 -41.60 34.13
CA GLU A 38 -0.23 -41.14 35.36
C GLU A 38 1.23 -40.61 35.37
N SER A 39 1.38 -39.56 36.17
CA SER A 39 2.64 -39.04 36.71
C SER A 39 3.19 -39.94 37.84
N ASN A 40 4.50 -39.92 38.05
CA ASN A 40 5.08 -40.28 39.35
C ASN A 40 6.42 -39.54 39.59
N GLU A 41 6.71 -39.20 40.84
CA GLU A 41 7.84 -38.33 41.23
C GLU A 41 9.10 -39.13 41.70
N THR A 42 10.20 -38.37 41.88
CA THR A 42 11.16 -38.44 43.02
C THR A 42 12.64 -38.80 42.74
N SER A 43 13.49 -37.84 43.16
CA SER A 43 14.91 -37.85 43.60
C SER A 43 16.13 -38.19 42.71
N ASP A 44 16.94 -37.14 42.50
CA ASP A 44 18.34 -36.98 42.94
C ASP A 44 19.37 -38.11 42.75
N GLN A 45 20.43 -37.88 41.94
CA GLN A 45 21.70 -37.30 42.45
C GLN A 45 22.85 -37.20 41.41
N VAL A 46 23.55 -36.05 41.45
CA VAL A 46 25.03 -35.91 41.40
C VAL A 46 25.78 -36.11 40.05
N LEU A 47 26.03 -34.95 39.43
CA LEU A 47 27.28 -34.43 38.86
C LEU A 47 27.93 -34.97 37.56
N ASN A 48 28.26 -33.96 36.74
CA ASN A 48 29.50 -33.80 35.98
C ASN A 48 29.61 -34.49 34.62
N SER A 49 29.15 -33.77 33.58
CA SER A 49 30.10 -33.33 32.57
C SER A 49 29.68 -32.04 31.88
N LYS A 50 30.63 -31.10 31.87
CA LYS A 50 30.63 -29.86 31.10
C LYS A 50 30.36 -30.14 29.61
N SER A 51 29.17 -29.79 29.16
CA SER A 51 28.91 -29.30 27.81
C SER A 51 27.65 -28.44 27.89
N GLU A 52 27.85 -27.14 28.01
CA GLU A 52 26.79 -26.15 27.87
C GLU A 52 26.34 -26.14 26.40
N VAL A 53 25.53 -27.15 26.04
CA VAL A 53 24.73 -27.12 24.82
C VAL A 53 23.61 -26.12 25.09
N THR A 54 23.96 -24.83 25.01
CA THR A 54 23.00 -23.77 24.74
C THR A 54 22.34 -24.17 23.44
N HIS A 55 21.14 -24.74 23.55
CA HIS A 55 20.26 -24.99 22.43
C HIS A 55 19.96 -23.62 21.79
N LYS A 56 20.74 -23.27 20.77
CA LYS A 56 20.44 -22.19 19.81
C LYS A 56 19.32 -22.63 18.87
N THR A 57 18.20 -23.01 19.47
CA THR A 57 16.87 -22.89 18.88
C THR A 57 16.33 -21.52 19.26
N SER A 58 15.54 -20.90 18.36
CA SER A 58 15.08 -19.51 18.42
C SER A 58 16.16 -18.48 18.02
N GLU A 59 16.08 -17.92 16.81
CA GLU A 59 15.13 -16.85 16.37
C GLU A 59 15.70 -15.44 16.62
N ASP A 60 16.88 -15.11 16.06
CA ASP A 60 17.23 -13.69 15.91
C ASP A 60 18.29 -13.41 14.81
N LEU A 61 18.20 -12.21 14.22
CA LEU A 61 19.28 -11.46 13.55
C LEU A 61 19.86 -11.86 12.16
N LYS A 62 19.07 -12.16 11.10
CA LYS A 62 19.50 -11.70 9.74
C LYS A 62 18.53 -11.61 8.55
N SER A 63 17.32 -12.16 8.60
CA SER A 63 16.34 -11.96 7.50
C SER A 63 14.91 -12.32 7.92
N GLY A 64 13.97 -11.42 7.62
CA GLY A 64 12.52 -11.66 7.46
C GLY A 64 11.84 -12.72 8.33
N ASN A 65 11.34 -12.32 9.50
CA ASN A 65 10.18 -13.02 10.04
C ASN A 65 8.97 -12.68 9.17
N LEU A 66 8.50 -13.65 8.38
CA LEU A 66 7.37 -13.50 7.45
C LEU A 66 6.09 -12.98 8.13
N PHE A 67 5.88 -13.26 9.42
CA PHE A 67 4.77 -12.71 10.18
C PHE A 67 4.87 -11.18 10.31
N TYR A 68 6.04 -10.64 10.65
CA TYR A 68 6.22 -9.19 10.71
C TYR A 68 6.12 -8.56 9.33
N ILE A 69 6.64 -9.19 8.28
CA ILE A 69 6.48 -8.69 6.90
C ILE A 69 4.99 -8.60 6.53
N ALA A 70 4.20 -9.67 6.72
CA ALA A 70 2.78 -9.68 6.37
C ALA A 70 1.97 -8.66 7.20
N ARG A 71 2.26 -8.57 8.51
CA ARG A 71 1.68 -7.58 9.43
C ARG A 71 1.98 -6.15 8.99
N ASP A 72 3.22 -5.88 8.59
CA ASP A 72 3.70 -4.56 8.22
C ASP A 72 3.16 -4.10 6.87
N VAL A 73 3.06 -5.02 5.89
CA VAL A 73 2.35 -4.76 4.63
C VAL A 73 0.88 -4.41 4.89
N ALA A 74 0.22 -5.10 5.83
CA ALA A 74 -1.15 -4.76 6.23
C ALA A 74 -1.25 -3.40 6.94
N ASP A 75 -0.31 -3.03 7.81
CA ASP A 75 -0.28 -1.70 8.47
C ASP A 75 -0.01 -0.57 7.46
N VAL A 76 0.90 -0.78 6.50
CA VAL A 76 1.10 0.11 5.35
C VAL A 76 -0.20 0.29 4.58
N GLN A 77 -0.88 -0.80 4.21
CA GLN A 77 -2.14 -0.73 3.47
C GLN A 77 -3.24 -0.01 4.26
N LEU A 78 -3.40 -0.30 5.55
CA LEU A 78 -4.41 0.30 6.43
C LEU A 78 -4.21 1.81 6.64
N LYS A 79 -2.97 2.26 6.85
CA LYS A 79 -2.68 3.68 7.11
C LYS A 79 -2.51 4.52 5.85
N THR A 80 -2.15 3.91 4.72
CA THR A 80 -1.80 4.66 3.50
C THR A 80 -2.72 4.41 2.31
N GLY A 81 -3.61 3.41 2.35
CA GLY A 81 -4.53 3.06 1.25
C GLY A 81 -5.32 4.25 0.70
N ASP A 82 -6.01 4.99 1.57
CA ASP A 82 -6.74 6.22 1.22
C ASP A 82 -5.86 7.24 0.46
N TYR A 83 -4.58 7.35 0.81
CA TYR A 83 -3.67 8.27 0.14
C TYR A 83 -3.22 7.74 -1.23
N ILE A 84 -3.04 6.42 -1.40
CA ILE A 84 -2.78 5.81 -2.70
C ILE A 84 -3.96 6.10 -3.66
N GLU A 85 -5.19 5.92 -3.19
CA GLU A 85 -6.39 6.22 -3.99
C GLU A 85 -6.50 7.71 -4.34
N LYS A 86 -6.30 8.60 -3.37
CA LYS A 86 -6.31 10.06 -3.62
C LYS A 86 -5.19 10.50 -4.55
N LEU A 87 -3.99 9.91 -4.46
CA LEU A 87 -2.88 10.19 -5.36
C LEU A 87 -3.17 9.72 -6.79
N GLN A 88 -3.82 8.57 -6.97
CA GLN A 88 -4.29 8.10 -8.28
C GLN A 88 -5.37 9.03 -8.86
N GLN A 89 -6.39 9.39 -8.06
CA GLN A 89 -7.44 10.31 -8.47
C GLN A 89 -6.84 11.67 -8.89
N THR A 90 -5.99 12.24 -8.03
CA THR A 90 -5.38 13.55 -8.30
C THR A 90 -4.45 13.49 -9.52
N GLN A 91 -3.77 12.38 -9.79
CA GLN A 91 -2.99 12.19 -11.01
C GLN A 91 -3.89 12.18 -12.27
N SER A 92 -5.08 11.61 -12.20
CA SER A 92 -6.07 11.66 -13.29
C SER A 92 -6.65 13.06 -13.48
N ASP A 93 -7.03 13.73 -12.38
CA ASP A 93 -7.50 15.12 -12.37
C ASP A 93 -6.46 16.06 -12.99
N LEU A 94 -5.16 15.81 -12.75
CA LEU A 94 -4.04 16.60 -13.24
C LEU A 94 -3.88 16.48 -14.75
N GLN A 95 -4.06 15.27 -15.29
CA GLN A 95 -4.10 15.03 -16.73
C GLN A 95 -5.31 15.71 -17.38
N GLN A 96 -6.49 15.67 -16.74
CA GLN A 96 -7.69 16.35 -17.22
C GLN A 96 -7.53 17.88 -17.19
N ALA A 97 -6.97 18.43 -16.10
CA ALA A 97 -6.68 19.85 -15.96
C ALA A 97 -5.72 20.34 -17.06
N LEU A 98 -4.66 19.57 -17.35
CA LEU A 98 -3.78 19.85 -18.47
C LEU A 98 -4.50 19.87 -19.82
N GLN A 99 -5.32 18.85 -20.11
CA GLN A 99 -6.05 18.75 -21.38
C GLN A 99 -7.05 19.91 -21.56
N SER A 100 -7.69 20.34 -20.48
CA SER A 100 -8.64 21.47 -20.48
C SER A 100 -7.97 22.84 -20.69
N LYS A 101 -6.67 22.97 -20.37
CA LYS A 101 -5.91 24.22 -20.32
C LYS A 101 -6.46 25.28 -19.36
N ASP A 102 -7.30 24.88 -18.41
CA ASP A 102 -7.80 25.76 -17.35
C ASP A 102 -6.71 25.93 -16.26
N SER A 103 -6.16 27.13 -16.16
CA SER A 103 -5.09 27.44 -15.19
C SER A 103 -5.56 27.49 -13.74
N ILE A 104 -6.86 27.73 -13.49
CA ILE A 104 -7.43 27.76 -12.14
C ILE A 104 -7.60 26.32 -11.64
N VAL A 105 -8.21 25.46 -12.46
CA VAL A 105 -8.34 24.03 -12.16
C VAL A 105 -6.96 23.40 -11.99
N LEU A 106 -6.03 23.66 -12.92
CA LEU A 106 -4.66 23.14 -12.84
C LEU A 106 -3.92 23.60 -11.57
N GLN A 107 -4.07 24.87 -11.17
CA GLN A 107 -3.47 25.35 -9.93
C GLN A 107 -4.09 24.68 -8.69
N GLN A 108 -5.38 24.38 -8.70
CA GLN A 108 -6.03 23.66 -7.62
C GLN A 108 -5.53 22.21 -7.55
N THR A 109 -5.52 21.48 -8.67
CA THR A 109 -5.07 20.09 -8.69
C THR A 109 -3.60 19.92 -8.33
N VAL A 110 -2.73 20.88 -8.67
CA VAL A 110 -1.32 20.88 -8.24
C VAL A 110 -1.19 21.06 -6.71
N LYS A 111 -2.00 21.94 -6.09
CA LYS A 111 -2.05 22.07 -4.62
C LYS A 111 -2.58 20.81 -3.96
N ASP A 112 -3.58 20.18 -4.57
CA ASP A 112 -4.18 18.96 -4.07
C ASP A 112 -3.17 17.81 -4.13
N LEU A 113 -2.40 17.68 -5.23
CA LEU A 113 -1.33 16.68 -5.33
C LEU A 113 -0.26 16.90 -4.27
N SER A 114 0.21 18.13 -4.09
CA SER A 114 1.21 18.47 -3.06
C SER A 114 0.70 18.13 -1.64
N ARG A 115 -0.58 18.41 -1.35
CA ARG A 115 -1.25 18.07 -0.08
C ARG A 115 -1.36 16.56 0.15
N GLU A 116 -1.80 15.79 -0.84
CA GLU A 116 -1.95 14.34 -0.69
C GLU A 116 -0.59 13.63 -0.61
N LEU A 117 0.43 14.13 -1.30
CA LEU A 117 1.82 13.67 -1.16
C LEU A 117 2.37 13.95 0.25
N GLN A 118 2.10 15.11 0.85
CA GLN A 118 2.45 15.42 2.25
C GLN A 118 1.70 14.55 3.26
N GLY A 119 0.40 14.31 3.03
CA GLY A 119 -0.42 13.41 3.83
C GLY A 119 0.07 11.96 3.78
N PHE A 120 0.45 11.48 2.60
CA PHE A 120 1.04 10.17 2.38
C PHE A 120 2.38 10.02 3.12
N ASN A 121 3.27 11.03 3.06
CA ASN A 121 4.51 11.05 3.86
C ASN A 121 4.21 10.99 5.36
N THR A 122 3.21 11.74 5.85
CA THR A 122 2.81 11.74 7.26
C THR A 122 2.29 10.37 7.70
N ALA A 123 1.48 9.72 6.86
CA ALA A 123 0.96 8.37 7.12
C ALA A 123 2.09 7.34 7.16
N LEU A 124 3.03 7.38 6.20
CA LEU A 124 4.22 6.52 6.18
C LEU A 124 5.11 6.70 7.42
N ILE A 125 5.37 7.93 7.83
CA ILE A 125 6.16 8.22 9.05
C ILE A 125 5.45 7.68 10.30
N SER A 126 4.11 7.61 10.32
CA SER A 126 3.31 7.09 11.44
C SER A 126 3.25 5.55 11.58
N LEU A 127 3.95 4.80 10.72
CA LEU A 127 3.99 3.34 10.75
C LEU A 127 4.92 2.80 11.85
N ASP A 128 4.45 1.80 12.61
CA ASP A 128 5.25 1.10 13.64
C ASP A 128 5.78 -0.25 13.12
N LEU A 129 6.57 -0.16 12.06
CA LEU A 129 7.16 -1.31 11.36
C LEU A 129 8.13 -2.09 12.28
N LYS A 130 8.21 -3.40 12.06
CA LYS A 130 9.11 -4.35 12.73
C LYS A 130 9.99 -5.10 11.71
N SER A 131 9.56 -5.22 10.46
CA SER A 131 10.37 -5.69 9.33
C SER A 131 11.30 -4.58 8.84
N GLN A 132 12.59 -4.91 8.73
CA GLN A 132 13.61 -4.03 8.14
C GLN A 132 13.41 -3.89 6.63
N GLU A 133 12.86 -4.93 5.99
CA GLU A 133 12.53 -4.96 4.57
C GLU A 133 11.43 -3.93 4.25
N ILE A 134 10.33 -3.92 5.02
CA ILE A 134 9.24 -2.95 4.83
C ILE A 134 9.65 -1.54 5.27
N ASP A 135 10.51 -1.38 6.30
CA ASP A 135 11.07 -0.06 6.61
C ASP A 135 11.99 0.46 5.49
N GLY A 136 12.82 -0.41 4.89
CA GLY A 136 13.63 -0.06 3.73
C GLY A 136 12.80 0.46 2.56
N LEU A 137 11.68 -0.21 2.25
CA LEU A 137 10.71 0.26 1.27
C LEU A 137 10.07 1.59 1.68
N ARG A 138 9.66 1.75 2.94
CA ARG A 138 9.14 3.03 3.47
C ARG A 138 10.13 4.17 3.22
N GLN A 139 11.42 4.00 3.52
CA GLN A 139 12.43 5.04 3.30
C GLN A 139 12.57 5.41 1.82
N GLN A 140 12.55 4.42 0.91
CA GLN A 140 12.60 4.66 -0.54
C GLN A 140 11.36 5.42 -1.04
N VAL A 141 10.17 5.05 -0.57
CA VAL A 141 8.90 5.74 -0.89
C VAL A 141 8.92 7.18 -0.37
N LEU A 142 9.31 7.40 0.89
CA LEU A 142 9.47 8.73 1.48
C LEU A 142 10.44 9.60 0.67
N GLN A 143 11.60 9.05 0.28
CA GLN A 143 12.58 9.75 -0.55
C GLN A 143 12.04 10.10 -1.93
N SER A 144 11.38 9.16 -2.62
CA SER A 144 10.82 9.39 -3.96
C SER A 144 9.66 10.39 -3.93
N ASN A 145 8.84 10.36 -2.87
CA ASN A 145 7.80 11.34 -2.63
C ASN A 145 8.39 12.73 -2.35
N GLN A 146 9.42 12.83 -1.50
CA GLN A 146 10.10 14.10 -1.25
C GLN A 146 10.77 14.70 -2.50
N GLN A 147 11.30 13.86 -3.40
CA GLN A 147 11.79 14.31 -4.71
C GLN A 147 10.67 14.95 -5.54
N LEU A 148 9.48 14.36 -5.52
CA LEU A 148 8.31 14.88 -6.24
C LEU A 148 7.78 16.17 -5.61
N LEU A 149 7.67 16.25 -4.28
CA LEU A 149 7.30 17.47 -3.55
C LEU A 149 8.27 18.63 -3.79
N ASN A 150 9.54 18.33 -4.06
CA ASN A 150 10.57 19.33 -4.40
C ASN A 150 10.51 19.80 -5.87
N ALA A 151 9.64 19.25 -6.71
CA ALA A 151 9.48 19.73 -8.08
C ALA A 151 8.95 21.17 -8.11
N ALA A 152 9.51 22.02 -8.97
CA ALA A 152 9.22 23.46 -9.05
C ALA A 152 7.73 23.84 -9.20
N LEU A 153 6.91 22.91 -9.69
CA LEU A 153 5.46 23.09 -9.81
C LEU A 153 4.72 22.81 -8.49
N LEU A 154 5.21 21.86 -7.68
CA LEU A 154 4.57 21.37 -6.45
C LEU A 154 5.07 22.08 -5.18
N ASN A 155 6.27 22.66 -5.22
CA ASN A 155 6.88 23.45 -4.14
C ASN A 155 6.46 24.94 -4.15
N GLY A 156 5.79 25.41 -5.21
CA GLY A 156 5.32 26.79 -5.37
C GLY A 156 6.30 27.78 -6.01
N GLU A 157 7.46 27.34 -6.52
CA GLU A 157 8.39 28.19 -7.28
C GLU A 157 7.82 28.65 -8.64
N VAL A 158 6.89 27.87 -9.21
CA VAL A 158 6.21 28.18 -10.47
C VAL A 158 4.82 28.76 -10.22
N ASP A 159 4.64 30.03 -10.58
CA ASP A 159 3.32 30.63 -10.68
C ASP A 159 2.63 30.21 -12.00
N ILE A 160 1.75 29.21 -11.88
CA ILE A 160 0.93 28.64 -12.96
C ILE A 160 0.13 29.72 -13.74
N SER A 161 -0.21 30.85 -13.12
CA SER A 161 -0.92 31.95 -13.78
C SER A 161 -0.04 32.84 -14.66
N LYS A 162 1.29 32.76 -14.50
CA LYS A 162 2.28 33.63 -15.17
C LYS A 162 3.25 32.89 -16.10
N VAL A 163 3.19 31.56 -16.17
CA VAL A 163 4.13 30.73 -16.93
C VAL A 163 3.47 30.15 -18.18
N ASP A 164 4.26 30.04 -19.26
CA ASP A 164 3.83 29.42 -20.52
C ASP A 164 3.35 27.98 -20.27
N PHE A 165 2.14 27.68 -20.75
CA PHE A 165 1.49 26.38 -20.58
C PHE A 165 2.35 25.20 -21.04
N LYS A 166 3.16 25.38 -22.09
CA LYS A 166 4.07 24.35 -22.61
C LYS A 166 5.19 24.01 -21.63
N LYS A 167 5.63 24.97 -20.80
CA LYS A 167 6.60 24.72 -19.72
C LYS A 167 5.96 23.95 -18.58
N ILE A 168 4.70 24.26 -18.26
CA ILE A 168 3.92 23.55 -17.23
C ILE A 168 3.69 22.09 -17.67
N GLU A 169 3.27 21.87 -18.92
CA GLU A 169 3.14 20.55 -19.54
C GLU A 169 4.44 19.73 -19.47
N GLN A 170 5.59 20.35 -19.80
CA GLN A 170 6.90 19.70 -19.69
C GLN A 170 7.24 19.28 -18.25
N GLN A 171 7.02 20.14 -17.25
CA GLN A 171 7.24 19.79 -15.85
C GLN A 171 6.26 18.70 -15.39
N MET A 172 5.02 18.71 -15.89
CA MET A 172 4.03 17.71 -15.52
C MET A 172 4.33 16.31 -16.10
N ASN A 173 4.98 16.22 -17.26
CA ASN A 173 5.41 14.94 -17.79
C ASN A 173 6.46 14.28 -16.87
N ASN A 174 7.34 15.06 -16.24
CA ASN A 174 8.25 14.54 -15.21
C ASN A 174 7.48 14.07 -13.97
N ILE A 175 6.54 14.91 -13.47
CA ILE A 175 5.67 14.57 -12.33
C ILE A 175 4.90 13.25 -12.57
N GLN A 176 4.40 13.01 -13.79
CA GLN A 176 3.73 11.75 -14.14
C GLN A 176 4.67 10.54 -14.11
N MET A 177 5.91 10.68 -14.56
CA MET A 177 6.92 9.62 -14.49
C MET A 177 7.35 9.32 -13.04
N ASP A 178 7.51 10.36 -12.22
CA ASP A 178 7.84 10.23 -10.80
C ASP A 178 6.67 9.63 -9.99
N MET A 179 5.42 9.96 -10.34
CA MET A 179 4.23 9.31 -9.81
C MET A 179 4.14 7.83 -10.20
N LEU A 180 4.49 7.47 -11.45
CA LEU A 180 4.54 6.07 -11.88
C LEU A 180 5.63 5.28 -11.12
N LYS A 181 6.79 5.91 -10.91
CA LYS A 181 7.88 5.36 -10.07
C LYS A 181 7.41 5.16 -8.62
N LEU A 182 6.74 6.15 -8.03
CA LEU A 182 6.18 6.06 -6.68
C LEU A 182 5.16 4.92 -6.56
N ALA A 183 4.25 4.81 -7.54
CA ALA A 183 3.28 3.72 -7.61
C ALA A 183 3.96 2.35 -7.74
N SER A 184 5.05 2.24 -8.52
CA SER A 184 5.79 0.97 -8.65
C SER A 184 6.45 0.49 -7.36
N MET A 185 6.78 1.40 -6.43
CA MET A 185 7.30 1.05 -5.10
C MET A 185 6.19 0.56 -4.15
N MET A 186 4.94 0.94 -4.40
CA MET A 186 3.78 0.57 -3.58
C MET A 186 3.08 -0.72 -4.04
N ILE A 187 3.38 -1.19 -5.25
CA ILE A 187 2.95 -2.52 -5.71
C ILE A 187 3.88 -3.56 -5.07
N PRO A 188 3.37 -4.54 -4.31
CA PRO A 188 4.23 -5.57 -3.73
C PRO A 188 4.86 -6.41 -4.84
N ASN A 189 6.18 -6.26 -5.01
CA ASN A 189 6.97 -7.04 -5.98
C ASN A 189 7.03 -8.51 -5.59
N SER A 190 6.12 -9.32 -6.14
CA SER A 190 6.13 -10.79 -5.99
C SER A 190 7.35 -11.47 -6.62
N LYS A 191 8.20 -10.75 -7.36
CA LYS A 191 9.38 -11.29 -8.04
C LYS A 191 10.63 -11.35 -7.17
N ASP A 192 10.80 -10.43 -6.22
CA ASP A 192 12.02 -10.36 -5.41
C ASP A 192 12.06 -11.42 -4.29
N MET A 193 10.90 -11.94 -3.88
CA MET A 193 10.81 -13.05 -2.91
C MET A 193 11.05 -14.44 -3.53
N ALA A 194 10.94 -14.60 -4.85
CA ALA A 194 11.15 -15.88 -5.53
C ALA A 194 12.63 -16.16 -5.85
N SER A 195 13.52 -15.17 -5.74
CA SER A 195 14.95 -15.32 -6.05
C SER A 195 15.81 -15.83 -4.88
N SER A 196 15.23 -16.10 -3.72
CA SER A 196 15.93 -16.66 -2.56
C SER A 196 15.93 -18.21 -2.49
N GLU A 197 15.24 -18.88 -3.41
CA GLU A 197 15.21 -20.37 -3.49
C GLU A 197 16.17 -20.95 -4.56
N GLN A 198 16.99 -20.12 -5.22
CA GLN A 198 18.04 -20.57 -6.15
C GLN A 198 19.38 -19.87 -5.91
N SER A 199 20.05 -20.20 -4.81
CA SER A 199 21.51 -20.08 -4.68
C SER A 199 22.09 -21.05 -3.65
#